data_AF-A0AAD4SPI8-F1
#
_entry.id   AF-A0AAD4SPI8-F1
#
_cell.length_a   1.000
_cell.length_b   1.000
_cell.length_c   1.000
_cell.angle_alpha   90.00
_cell.angle_beta   90.00
_cell.angle_gamma   90.00
#
_symmetry.space_group_name_H-M   'P 1'
#
loop_
_entity.id
_entity.type
_entity.pdbx_description
1 polymer ?
#
loop_
_entity_poly.entity_id
_entity_poly.type
_entity_poly.pdbx_seq_one_letter_code
_entity_poly.pdbx_strand_id
1 'polypeptide(L)'
;MAKSIHSMVLFLVPIMMIASMVVDARHLLANTGGTNLLGDSNTGGTNLLGGSNTGGTNLLGGSNTGGTNLLGNSNTGGTNVLGSTNTGGVNVLGNSNTGGVNLLGNGNTGGINLPHI
;
A
#
# COMPACT_ATOMS: atom_id res chain seq x y z
N MET A 1 35.36 -19.61 33.96
CA MET A 1 34.08 -19.82 33.23
C MET A 1 33.03 -18.73 33.50
N ALA A 2 32.77 -18.30 34.74
CA ALA A 2 31.72 -17.30 35.04
C ALA A 2 31.85 -15.93 34.34
N LYS A 3 33.07 -15.40 34.15
CA LYS A 3 33.33 -14.13 33.43
C LYS A 3 32.92 -14.18 31.95
N SER A 4 32.98 -15.37 31.32
CA SER A 4 32.60 -15.54 29.92
C SER A 4 31.08 -15.50 29.75
N ILE A 5 30.33 -16.10 30.67
CA ILE A 5 28.86 -16.12 30.64
C ILE A 5 28.28 -14.72 30.87
N HIS A 6 28.81 -13.97 31.85
CA HIS A 6 28.39 -12.58 32.09
C HIS A 6 28.66 -11.69 30.89
N SER A 7 29.83 -11.84 30.26
CA SER A 7 30.17 -11.10 29.03
C SER A 7 29.21 -11.47 27.89
N MET A 8 28.92 -12.76 27.68
CA MET A 8 27.98 -13.19 26.64
C MET A 8 26.56 -12.64 26.84
N VAL A 9 26.03 -12.64 28.06
CA VAL A 9 24.69 -12.10 28.36
C VAL A 9 24.64 -10.59 28.15
N LEU A 10 25.70 -9.86 28.53
CA LEU A 10 25.80 -8.41 28.36
C LEU A 10 25.72 -7.98 26.89
N PHE A 11 26.26 -8.78 25.97
CA PHE A 11 26.15 -8.51 24.53
C PHE A 11 24.85 -9.07 23.92
N LEU A 12 24.33 -10.20 24.41
CA LEU A 12 23.16 -10.84 23.82
C LEU A 12 21.87 -10.05 24.07
N VAL A 13 21.67 -9.50 25.27
CA VAL A 13 20.46 -8.74 25.63
C VAL A 13 20.21 -7.51 24.71
N PRO A 14 21.18 -6.60 24.50
CA PRO A 14 20.97 -5.45 23.61
C PRO A 14 20.82 -5.87 22.15
N ILE A 15 21.53 -6.93 21.70
CA ILE A 15 21.35 -7.48 20.35
C ILE A 15 19.93 -8.01 20.17
N MET A 16 19.40 -8.76 21.13
CA MET A 16 18.02 -9.26 21.08
C MET A 16 17.00 -8.13 21.14
N MET A 17 17.26 -7.09 21.94
CA MET A 17 16.37 -5.92 22.03
C MET A 17 16.31 -5.15 20.71
N ILE A 18 17.46 -4.91 20.08
CA ILE A 18 17.53 -4.28 18.75
C ILE A 18 16.85 -5.16 17.69
N ALA A 19 17.08 -6.49 17.73
CA ALA A 19 16.46 -7.42 16.80
C ALA A 19 14.93 -7.41 16.93
N SER A 20 14.39 -7.40 18.15
CA SER A 20 12.94 -7.33 18.40
C SER A 20 12.33 -6.01 17.92
N MET A 21 12.98 -4.87 18.16
CA MET A 21 12.51 -3.56 17.66
C MET A 21 12.43 -3.53 16.13
N VAL A 22 13.39 -4.15 15.44
CA VAL A 22 13.38 -4.27 13.98
C VAL A 22 12.25 -5.18 13.48
N VAL A 23 11.89 -6.21 14.23
CA VAL A 23 10.75 -7.10 13.90
C VAL A 23 9.41 -6.36 14.05
N ASP A 24 9.22 -5.60 15.13
CA ASP A 24 7.99 -4.83 15.36
C ASP A 24 7.78 -3.75 14.29
N ALA A 25 8.84 -3.07 13.86
CA ALA A 25 8.77 -2.08 12.78
C ALA A 25 8.39 -2.72 11.43
N ARG A 26 8.85 -3.95 11.15
CA ARG A 26 8.49 -4.67 9.92
C ARG A 26 7.04 -5.13 9.90
N HIS A 27 6.49 -5.49 11.06
CA HIS A 27 5.09 -5.87 11.20
C HIS A 27 4.13 -4.70 10.91
N LEU A 28 4.61 -3.46 11.08
CA LEU A 28 3.88 -2.25 10.70
C LEU A 28 3.96 -1.95 9.19
N LEU A 29 4.97 -2.49 8.50
CA LEU A 29 5.16 -2.28 7.06
C LEU A 29 4.44 -3.34 6.23
N ALA A 30 4.62 -4.63 6.55
CA ALA A 30 4.04 -5.74 5.79
C ALA A 30 3.07 -6.55 6.67
N ASN A 31 1.81 -6.58 6.27
CA ASN A 31 0.73 -7.26 6.98
C ASN A 31 -0.24 -7.95 5.99
N THR A 32 -0.84 -9.04 6.46
CA THR A 32 -1.92 -9.76 5.76
C THR A 32 -3.22 -9.49 6.50
N GLY A 33 -4.02 -8.53 6.00
CA GLY A 33 -5.21 -8.05 6.69
C GLY A 33 -4.93 -7.09 7.86
N GLY A 34 -5.99 -6.53 8.47
CA GLY A 34 -5.89 -5.58 9.59
C GLY A 34 -6.04 -4.10 9.18
N THR A 35 -5.88 -3.20 10.17
CA THR A 35 -5.97 -1.75 9.99
C THR A 35 -4.66 -1.10 10.42
N ASN A 36 -3.97 -0.44 9.50
CA ASN A 36 -2.69 0.20 9.77
C ASN A 36 -2.69 1.67 9.34
N LEU A 37 -1.77 2.45 9.92
CA LEU A 37 -1.56 3.82 9.45
C LEU A 37 -0.71 3.82 8.17
N LEU A 38 0.33 2.99 8.13
CA LEU A 38 1.22 2.76 7.00
C LEU A 38 1.14 1.30 6.59
N GLY A 39 1.24 1.02 5.31
CA GLY A 39 1.14 -0.32 4.77
C GLY A 39 1.91 -0.46 3.47
N ASP A 40 3.18 -0.87 3.57
CA ASP A 40 4.05 -1.09 2.42
C ASP A 40 4.13 -2.60 2.12
N SER A 41 3.53 -3.00 1.01
CA SER A 41 3.49 -4.38 0.51
C SER A 41 2.56 -5.31 1.30
N ASN A 42 1.32 -4.88 1.51
CA ASN A 42 0.29 -5.70 2.16
C ASN A 42 -0.53 -6.53 1.19
N THR A 43 -1.14 -7.59 1.72
CA THR A 43 -2.25 -8.30 1.05
C THR A 43 -3.53 -8.07 1.85
N GLY A 44 -4.47 -7.33 1.27
CA GLY A 44 -5.72 -6.92 1.92
C GLY A 44 -5.52 -5.87 3.03
N GLY A 45 -6.55 -5.70 3.87
CA GLY A 45 -6.54 -4.76 5.00
C GLY A 45 -7.01 -3.34 4.66
N THR A 46 -6.93 -2.45 5.65
CA THR A 46 -7.29 -1.03 5.55
C THR A 46 -6.10 -0.17 5.98
N ASN A 47 -5.59 0.70 5.10
CA ASN A 47 -4.46 1.57 5.44
C ASN A 47 -4.79 3.05 5.22
N LEU A 48 -4.20 3.95 6.00
CA LEU A 48 -4.25 5.37 5.67
C LEU A 48 -3.33 5.66 4.47
N LEU A 49 -2.08 5.22 4.55
CA LEU A 49 -1.12 5.25 3.44
C LEU A 49 -0.72 3.81 3.08
N GLY A 50 -0.96 3.41 1.84
CA GLY A 50 -0.64 2.11 1.32
C GLY A 50 0.28 2.18 0.10
N GLY A 51 1.45 1.54 0.17
CA GLY A 51 2.35 1.34 -0.98
C GLY A 51 2.37 -0.12 -1.43
N SER A 52 2.31 -0.38 -2.74
CA SER A 52 2.49 -1.70 -3.37
C SER A 52 1.62 -2.83 -2.80
N ASN A 53 0.34 -2.57 -2.53
CA ASN A 53 -0.57 -3.53 -1.91
C ASN A 53 -1.33 -4.37 -2.94
N THR A 54 -1.71 -5.59 -2.57
CA THR A 54 -2.67 -6.42 -3.32
C THR A 54 -4.02 -6.40 -2.61
N GLY A 55 -5.02 -5.77 -3.22
CA GLY A 55 -6.35 -5.59 -2.64
C GLY A 55 -6.38 -4.60 -1.46
N GLY A 56 -7.45 -4.67 -0.67
CA GLY A 56 -7.64 -3.83 0.51
C GLY A 56 -8.24 -2.45 0.22
N THR A 57 -8.26 -1.59 1.23
CA THR A 57 -8.78 -0.22 1.18
C THR A 57 -7.72 0.76 1.65
N ASN A 58 -7.40 1.78 0.86
CA ASN A 58 -6.45 2.82 1.27
C ASN A 58 -7.04 4.23 1.12
N LEU A 59 -6.66 5.17 1.99
CA LEU A 59 -6.95 6.58 1.69
C LEU A 59 -6.01 7.07 0.59
N LEU A 60 -4.71 6.87 0.77
CA LEU A 60 -3.67 7.15 -0.23
C LEU A 60 -3.03 5.83 -0.64
N GLY A 61 -3.21 5.43 -1.89
CA GLY A 61 -2.71 4.18 -2.45
C GLY A 61 -1.75 4.40 -3.62
N GLY A 62 -0.56 3.82 -3.56
CA GLY A 62 0.42 3.86 -4.64
C GLY A 62 0.83 2.47 -5.12
N SER A 63 0.90 2.25 -6.43
CA SER A 63 1.37 0.99 -7.04
C SER A 63 0.61 -0.27 -6.59
N ASN A 64 -0.66 -0.12 -6.21
CA ASN A 64 -1.50 -1.22 -5.74
C ASN A 64 -2.07 -2.05 -6.90
N THR A 65 -2.33 -3.33 -6.65
CA THR A 65 -3.09 -4.21 -7.55
C THR A 65 -4.46 -4.51 -6.96
N GLY A 66 -5.52 -4.03 -7.61
CA GLY A 66 -6.89 -4.12 -7.11
C GLY A 66 -7.17 -3.23 -5.90
N GLY A 67 -8.26 -3.54 -5.19
CA GLY A 67 -8.66 -2.80 -3.98
C GLY A 67 -9.39 -1.50 -4.25
N THR A 68 -9.60 -0.71 -3.19
CA THR A 68 -10.30 0.58 -3.22
C THR A 68 -9.39 1.67 -2.67
N ASN A 69 -9.24 2.79 -3.38
CA ASN A 69 -8.48 3.94 -2.89
C ASN A 69 -9.28 5.24 -2.99
N LEU A 70 -9.13 6.17 -2.03
CA LEU A 70 -9.63 7.53 -2.26
C LEU A 70 -8.74 8.22 -3.31
N LEU A 71 -7.43 8.24 -3.07
CA LEU A 71 -6.40 8.70 -4.00
C LEU A 71 -5.56 7.51 -4.44
N GLY A 72 -5.60 7.16 -5.71
CA GLY A 72 -4.86 6.05 -6.28
C GLY A 72 -3.88 6.48 -7.37
N ASN A 73 -2.60 6.16 -7.21
CA ASN A 73 -1.55 6.49 -8.17
C ASN A 73 -0.81 5.24 -8.67
N SER A 74 -0.71 5.08 -9.99
CA SER A 74 -0.01 3.96 -10.62
C SER A 74 -0.55 2.57 -10.22
N ASN A 75 -1.84 2.48 -9.91
CA ASN A 75 -2.50 1.24 -9.54
C ASN A 75 -2.89 0.42 -10.77
N THR A 76 -2.96 -0.90 -10.61
CA THR A 76 -3.48 -1.84 -11.61
C THR A 76 -4.83 -2.39 -11.16
N GLY A 77 -5.90 -2.05 -11.87
CA GLY A 77 -7.27 -2.44 -11.52
C GLY A 77 -7.81 -1.69 -10.28
N GLY A 78 -8.88 -2.25 -9.70
CA GLY A 78 -9.50 -1.69 -8.48
C GLY A 78 -10.42 -0.49 -8.75
N THR A 79 -10.75 0.22 -7.67
CA THR A 79 -11.63 1.39 -7.69
C THR A 79 -10.95 2.57 -7.02
N ASN A 80 -10.93 3.72 -7.67
CA ASN A 80 -10.40 4.96 -7.11
C ASN A 80 -11.40 6.10 -7.23
N VAL A 81 -11.46 7.00 -6.25
CA VAL A 81 -12.20 8.26 -6.44
C VAL A 81 -11.38 9.18 -7.35
N LEU A 82 -10.13 9.45 -6.99
CA LEU A 82 -9.16 10.10 -7.86
C LEU A 82 -8.10 9.08 -8.26
N GLY A 83 -7.99 8.81 -9.56
CA GLY A 83 -7.02 7.89 -10.13
C GLY A 83 -6.06 8.59 -11.09
N SER A 84 -4.77 8.47 -10.83
CA SER A 84 -3.71 8.98 -11.71
C SER A 84 -2.81 7.86 -12.18
N THR A 85 -2.49 7.85 -13.48
CA THR A 85 -1.55 6.90 -14.11
C THR A 85 -1.88 5.43 -13.83
N ASN A 86 -3.16 5.13 -13.60
CA ASN A 86 -3.64 3.78 -13.32
C ASN A 86 -3.85 2.97 -14.61
N THR A 87 -3.73 1.65 -14.50
CA THR A 87 -4.02 0.70 -15.58
C THR A 87 -5.27 -0.09 -15.25
N GLY A 88 -6.34 0.07 -16.02
CA GLY A 88 -7.63 -0.59 -15.79
C GLY A 88 -8.39 -0.03 -14.58
N GLY A 89 -9.39 -0.79 -14.12
CA GLY A 89 -10.20 -0.43 -12.95
C GLY A 89 -11.27 0.63 -13.23
N VAL A 90 -11.78 1.23 -12.16
CA VAL A 90 -12.81 2.27 -12.18
C VAL A 90 -12.31 3.50 -11.45
N ASN A 91 -12.36 4.67 -12.08
CA ASN A 91 -12.01 5.94 -11.46
C ASN A 91 -13.17 6.93 -11.57
N VAL A 92 -13.50 7.66 -10.51
CA VAL A 92 -14.49 8.76 -10.63
C VAL A 92 -13.86 9.90 -11.41
N LEU A 93 -12.69 10.38 -10.98
CA LEU A 93 -11.83 11.30 -11.71
C LEU A 93 -10.56 10.55 -12.11
N GLY A 94 -10.32 10.44 -13.43
CA GLY A 94 -9.17 9.77 -14.00
C GLY A 94 -8.25 10.74 -14.74
N ASN A 95 -6.95 10.66 -14.48
CA ASN A 95 -5.94 11.44 -15.19
C ASN A 95 -4.81 10.54 -15.71
N SER A 96 -4.54 10.60 -17.01
CA SER A 96 -3.48 9.82 -17.65
C SER A 96 -3.57 8.31 -17.40
N ASN A 97 -4.78 7.77 -17.24
CA ASN A 97 -5.03 6.35 -17.02
C ASN A 97 -5.06 5.59 -18.34
N THR A 98 -4.69 4.31 -18.30
CA THR A 98 -4.75 3.39 -19.45
C THR A 98 -5.80 2.31 -19.23
N GLY A 99 -6.81 2.21 -20.08
CA GLY A 99 -7.89 1.24 -19.93
C GLY A 99 -8.89 1.59 -18.81
N GLY A 100 -9.81 0.67 -18.53
CA GLY A 100 -10.79 0.81 -17.45
C GLY A 100 -11.94 1.77 -17.76
N VAL A 101 -12.60 2.25 -16.71
CA VAL A 101 -13.72 3.19 -16.78
C VAL A 101 -13.37 4.42 -15.97
N ASN A 102 -13.47 5.60 -16.59
CA ASN A 102 -13.33 6.87 -15.90
C ASN A 102 -14.64 7.65 -16.08
N LEU A 103 -15.26 8.10 -14.99
CA LEU A 103 -16.47 8.93 -15.09
C LEU A 103 -16.12 10.30 -15.66
N LEU A 104 -15.07 10.93 -15.14
CA LEU A 104 -14.50 12.17 -15.63
C LEU A 104 -13.03 11.93 -15.93
N GLY A 105 -12.59 12.24 -17.15
CA GLY A 105 -11.29 11.82 -17.64
C GLY A 105 -10.52 12.91 -18.38
N ASN A 106 -9.23 13.05 -18.08
CA ASN A 106 -8.30 13.83 -18.90
C ASN A 106 -7.08 12.98 -19.25
N GLY A 107 -6.66 13.03 -20.53
CA GLY A 107 -5.46 12.32 -20.99
C GLY A 107 -5.52 10.80 -20.88
N ASN A 108 -6.69 10.19 -20.68
CA ASN A 108 -6.84 8.74 -20.56
C ASN A 108 -6.82 8.06 -21.94
N THR A 109 -6.21 6.89 -22.03
CA THR A 109 -6.05 6.14 -23.28
C THR A 109 -6.56 4.70 -23.14
N GLY A 110 -7.39 4.26 -24.09
CA GLY A 110 -8.05 2.96 -23.98
C GLY A 110 -9.05 2.88 -22.82
N GLY A 111 -10.14 2.13 -22.99
CA GLY A 111 -11.24 2.11 -22.03
C GLY A 111 -12.30 3.18 -22.28
N ILE A 112 -13.14 3.41 -21.28
CA ILE A 112 -14.35 4.23 -21.40
C ILE A 112 -14.16 5.49 -20.56
N ASN A 113 -14.26 6.66 -21.20
CA ASN A 113 -14.44 7.94 -20.51
C ASN A 113 -15.89 8.37 -20.69
N LEU A 114 -16.65 8.47 -19.61
CA LEU A 114 -18.02 8.98 -19.72
C LEU A 114 -17.95 10.48 -20.03
N PRO A 115 -18.82 10.98 -20.93
CA PRO A 115 -18.92 12.41 -21.17
C PRO A 115 -19.42 13.12 -19.89
N HIS A 116 -18.94 14.34 -19.64
CA HIS A 116 -19.55 15.24 -18.65
C HIS A 116 -21.05 15.38 -19.00
N ILE A 117 -21.92 15.02 -18.05
CA ILE A 117 -23.36 15.31 -18.09
C ILE A 117 -23.63 16.67 -17.47
#